data_AF-A0A2G7GIX3-F1
#
_entry.id   AF-A0A2G7GIX3-F1
#
_cell.length_a   1.000
_cell.length_b   1.000
_cell.length_c   1.000
_cell.angle_alpha   90.00
_cell.angle_beta   90.00
_cell.angle_gamma   90.00
#
_symmetry.space_group_name_H-M   'P 1'
#
loop_
_entity.id
_entity.type
_entity.pdbx_description
1 polymer ?
#
loop_
_entity_poly.entity_id
_entity_poly.type
_entity_poly.pdbx_seq_one_letter_code
_entity_poly.pdbx_strand_id
1 'polypeptide(L)'
;MDESAATDLTATDVVEAETCTPQDEDALSACVQSLGLPQIQRHIFICADQTLAQCCSKEASLESWDYLKKRLKQLKLDKPTATRPSCVFRTKANCLRVCCQGPILVVYPDGMWYRQATPEVIERILQEHIIGNRVVEEYAFLTHPLPKPAAMVKETADVE
;
A
#
# COMPACT_ATOMS: atom_id res chain seq x y z
N MET A 1 -26.68 49.56 -19.95
CA MET A 1 -25.23 49.26 -19.88
C MET A 1 -24.99 48.88 -18.44
N ASP A 2 -25.05 47.63 -17.98
CA ASP A 2 -25.11 46.28 -18.55
C ASP A 2 -25.41 45.43 -17.28
N GLU A 3 -26.59 44.84 -17.08
CA GLU A 3 -26.96 43.43 -17.33
C GLU A 3 -25.91 42.35 -16.96
N SER A 4 -26.39 41.14 -16.63
CA SER A 4 -25.66 39.89 -16.25
C SER A 4 -25.36 39.74 -14.74
N ALA A 5 -26.11 39.01 -13.90
CA ALA A 5 -26.71 37.68 -13.98
C ALA A 5 -25.73 36.53 -14.28
N ALA A 6 -25.29 35.79 -13.24
CA ALA A 6 -25.13 34.32 -13.26
C ALA A 6 -24.77 33.83 -11.84
N THR A 7 -25.66 33.18 -11.09
CA THR A 7 -25.98 31.74 -11.06
C THR A 7 -24.96 30.90 -10.26
N ASP A 8 -25.48 30.32 -9.18
CA ASP A 8 -25.16 29.04 -8.56
C ASP A 8 -24.32 28.08 -9.41
N LEU A 9 -23.33 27.43 -8.80
CA LEU A 9 -22.87 26.08 -9.14
C LEU A 9 -22.03 25.49 -8.00
N THR A 10 -22.75 24.79 -7.14
CA THR A 10 -22.45 23.52 -6.48
C THR A 10 -21.22 22.69 -6.93
N ALA A 11 -20.85 21.79 -5.99
CA ALA A 11 -19.98 20.61 -6.11
C ALA A 11 -18.48 20.91 -5.93
N THR A 12 -17.74 20.22 -5.07
CA THR A 12 -17.78 18.77 -4.82
C THR A 12 -17.30 18.43 -3.41
N ASP A 13 -18.11 17.60 -2.75
CA ASP A 13 -17.77 16.56 -1.78
C ASP A 13 -16.31 16.50 -1.31
N VAL A 14 -16.01 17.25 -0.26
CA VAL A 14 -15.00 16.80 0.69
C VAL A 14 -15.68 15.66 1.45
N VAL A 15 -15.44 14.42 1.01
CA VAL A 15 -15.61 13.26 1.86
C VAL A 15 -14.56 13.36 2.96
N GLU A 16 -14.90 14.16 3.98
CA GLU A 16 -14.29 14.10 5.30
C GLU A 16 -14.43 12.65 5.74
N ALA A 17 -13.31 11.94 5.77
CA ALA A 17 -13.27 10.60 6.32
C ALA A 17 -13.50 10.74 7.83
N GLU A 18 -14.78 10.72 8.20
CA GLU A 18 -15.26 10.68 9.56
C GLU A 18 -14.49 9.59 10.31
N THR A 19 -13.88 10.02 11.41
CA THR A 19 -13.09 9.21 12.31
C THR A 19 -13.88 8.00 12.78
N CYS A 20 -13.24 6.84 12.71
CA CYS A 20 -13.68 5.53 13.19
C CYS A 20 -14.60 5.61 14.44
N THR A 21 -15.90 5.51 14.21
CA THR A 21 -16.95 5.31 15.23
C THR A 21 -16.91 3.82 15.68
N PRO A 22 -17.14 3.51 16.97
CA PRO A 22 -16.88 2.18 17.53
C PRO A 22 -17.79 1.05 17.01
N GLN A 23 -17.14 -0.10 16.72
CA GLN A 23 -17.63 -1.49 16.77
C GLN A 23 -18.94 -1.84 16.04
N ASP A 24 -19.03 -1.53 14.76
CA ASP A 24 -19.90 -2.26 13.84
C ASP A 24 -19.11 -3.41 13.21
N GLU A 25 -19.29 -4.62 13.75
CA GLU A 25 -18.64 -5.85 13.26
C GLU A 25 -19.07 -6.17 11.82
N ASP A 26 -20.30 -5.83 11.43
CA ASP A 26 -20.79 -6.03 10.06
C ASP A 26 -20.09 -5.07 9.11
N ALA A 27 -19.92 -3.79 9.50
CA ALA A 27 -19.16 -2.82 8.73
C ALA A 27 -17.67 -3.21 8.62
N LEU A 28 -17.08 -3.73 9.71
CA LEU A 28 -15.71 -4.23 9.69
C LEU A 28 -15.57 -5.42 8.73
N SER A 29 -16.48 -6.39 8.81
CA SER A 29 -16.53 -7.55 7.93
C SER A 29 -16.70 -7.13 6.46
N ALA A 30 -17.60 -6.18 6.17
CA ALA A 30 -17.79 -5.62 4.84
C ALA A 30 -16.51 -4.91 4.33
N CYS A 31 -15.80 -4.20 5.19
CA CYS A 31 -14.52 -3.57 4.87
C CYS A 31 -13.45 -4.62 4.52
N VAL A 32 -13.32 -5.68 5.33
CA VAL A 32 -12.41 -6.80 5.09
C VAL A 32 -12.66 -7.43 3.72
N GLN A 33 -13.93 -7.65 3.37
CA GLN A 33 -14.34 -8.21 2.08
C GLN A 33 -14.07 -7.24 0.91
N SER A 34 -14.44 -5.97 1.06
CA SER A 34 -14.27 -4.93 0.04
C SER A 34 -12.80 -4.68 -0.33
N LEU A 35 -11.91 -4.74 0.68
CA LEU A 35 -10.47 -4.62 0.49
C LEU A 35 -9.82 -5.91 -0.01
N GLY A 36 -10.50 -7.05 0.10
CA GLY A 36 -9.96 -8.36 -0.27
C GLY A 36 -8.78 -8.79 0.60
N LEU A 37 -8.84 -8.52 1.91
CA LEU A 37 -7.72 -8.82 2.81
C LEU A 37 -7.32 -10.32 2.80
N PRO A 38 -8.27 -11.29 2.77
CA PRO A 38 -7.92 -12.71 2.66
C PRO A 38 -7.21 -13.10 1.34
N GLN A 39 -7.28 -12.25 0.32
CA GLN A 39 -6.71 -12.48 -1.01
C GLN A 39 -5.34 -11.80 -1.20
N ILE A 40 -4.81 -11.13 -0.18
CA ILE A 40 -3.50 -10.49 -0.25
C ILE A 40 -2.44 -11.58 -0.42
N GLN A 41 -1.75 -11.53 -1.56
CA GLN A 41 -0.64 -12.44 -1.84
C GLN A 41 0.72 -11.79 -1.54
N ARG A 42 0.82 -10.47 -1.74
CA ARG A 42 1.98 -9.67 -1.38
C ARG A 42 1.57 -8.37 -0.74
N HIS A 43 2.37 -7.90 0.21
CA HIS A 43 2.18 -6.61 0.87
C HIS A 43 3.45 -5.79 0.76
N ILE A 44 3.33 -4.66 0.07
CA ILE A 44 4.40 -3.69 -0.11
C ILE A 44 4.33 -2.64 0.99
N PHE A 45 5.40 -2.48 1.76
CA PHE A 45 5.57 -1.33 2.64
C PHE A 45 6.61 -0.41 2.03
N ILE A 46 6.31 0.88 1.95
CA ILE A 46 7.25 1.90 1.50
C ILE A 46 7.37 2.99 2.56
N CYS A 47 8.60 3.37 2.87
CA CYS A 47 8.91 4.52 3.71
C CYS A 47 8.57 5.80 2.94
N ALA A 48 7.51 6.49 3.35
CA ALA A 48 7.11 7.76 2.76
C ALA A 48 6.31 8.64 3.72
N ASP A 49 6.31 9.94 3.46
CA ASP A 49 5.72 10.95 4.35
C ASP A 49 6.32 10.88 5.77
N GLN A 50 7.63 10.64 5.81
CA GLN A 50 8.40 10.52 7.03
C GLN A 50 8.42 11.83 7.81
N THR A 51 8.30 11.73 9.13
CA THR A 51 8.39 12.90 10.02
C THR A 51 9.80 13.49 9.99
N LEU A 52 10.81 12.62 9.90
CA LEU A 52 12.22 12.98 9.78
C LEU A 52 12.78 12.42 8.47
N ALA A 53 13.10 13.31 7.53
CA ALA A 53 13.57 12.99 6.18
C ALA A 53 15.06 12.65 6.11
N GLN A 54 15.48 11.56 6.79
CA GLN A 54 16.90 11.19 6.87
C GLN A 54 17.43 10.41 5.65
N CYS A 55 16.62 9.52 5.05
CA CYS A 55 17.09 8.67 3.94
C CYS A 55 16.85 9.24 2.54
N CYS A 56 15.88 10.13 2.41
CA CYS A 56 15.50 10.85 1.18
C CYS A 56 14.61 12.05 1.57
N SER A 57 14.39 12.99 0.64
CA SER A 57 13.49 14.12 0.86
C SER A 57 12.03 13.66 1.04
N LYS A 58 11.22 14.49 1.69
CA LYS A 58 9.80 14.20 1.90
C LYS A 58 9.07 14.13 0.56
N GLU A 59 9.39 15.03 -0.35
CA GLU A 59 8.81 15.17 -1.69
C GLU A 59 9.07 13.92 -2.53
N ALA A 60 10.32 13.45 -2.58
CA ALA A 60 10.70 12.24 -3.34
C ALA A 60 9.99 10.99 -2.81
N SER A 61 9.80 10.90 -1.48
CA SER A 61 9.09 9.79 -0.86
C SER A 61 7.59 9.79 -1.20
N LEU A 62 6.96 10.97 -1.26
CA LEU A 62 5.55 11.15 -1.60
C LEU A 62 5.30 10.85 -3.08
N GLU A 63 6.19 11.31 -3.96
CA GLU A 63 6.17 10.98 -5.38
C GLU A 63 6.20 9.46 -5.60
N SER A 64 7.11 8.76 -4.91
CA SER A 64 7.24 7.31 -4.97
C SER A 64 5.98 6.59 -4.46
N TRP A 65 5.39 7.07 -3.36
CA TRP A 65 4.13 6.55 -2.82
C TRP A 65 2.95 6.72 -3.80
N ASP A 66 2.80 7.91 -4.38
CA ASP A 66 1.72 8.21 -5.30
C ASP A 66 1.85 7.44 -6.61
N TYR A 67 3.08 7.28 -7.10
CA TYR A 67 3.36 6.41 -8.24
C TYR A 67 2.94 4.97 -7.95
N LEU A 68 3.40 4.37 -6.85
CA LEU A 68 3.05 2.99 -6.47
C LEU A 68 1.53 2.80 -6.40
N LYS A 69 0.82 3.69 -5.71
CA LYS A 69 -0.64 3.66 -5.54
C LYS A 69 -1.36 3.74 -6.89
N LYS A 70 -0.96 4.67 -7.75
CA LYS A 70 -1.54 4.86 -9.09
C LYS A 70 -1.27 3.65 -9.98
N ARG A 71 -0.03 3.14 -9.96
CA ARG A 71 0.41 2.08 -10.86
C ARG A 71 -0.22 0.73 -10.54
N LEU A 72 -0.35 0.39 -9.26
CA LEU A 72 -1.08 -0.81 -8.83
C LEU A 72 -2.53 -0.81 -9.33
N LYS A 73 -3.24 0.34 -9.27
CA LYS A 73 -4.59 0.49 -9.83
C LYS A 73 -4.63 0.30 -11.34
N GLN A 74 -3.70 0.93 -12.07
CA GLN A 74 -3.62 0.83 -13.53
C GLN A 74 -3.37 -0.61 -14.00
N LEU A 75 -2.52 -1.34 -13.28
CA LEU A 75 -2.24 -2.76 -13.55
C LEU A 75 -3.33 -3.70 -13.01
N LYS A 76 -4.38 -3.15 -12.37
CA LYS A 76 -5.44 -3.91 -11.69
C LYS A 76 -4.88 -4.91 -10.68
N LEU A 77 -3.79 -4.52 -10.00
CA LEU A 77 -3.08 -5.33 -9.03
C LEU A 77 -3.64 -5.20 -7.60
N ASP A 78 -4.29 -4.08 -7.30
CA ASP A 78 -4.72 -3.67 -5.96
C ASP A 78 -6.02 -4.31 -5.46
N LYS A 79 -6.76 -5.00 -6.32
CA LYS A 79 -7.96 -5.75 -5.96
C LYS A 79 -7.98 -7.14 -6.62
N PRO A 80 -8.63 -8.13 -5.99
CA PRO A 80 -8.94 -9.40 -6.64
C PRO A 80 -9.86 -9.17 -7.84
N THR A 81 -9.71 -10.00 -8.86
CA THR A 81 -10.54 -10.00 -10.08
C THR A 81 -10.90 -11.44 -10.45
N ALA A 82 -11.87 -11.64 -11.33
CA ALA A 82 -12.28 -12.98 -11.77
C ALA A 82 -11.12 -13.80 -12.38
N THR A 83 -10.19 -13.15 -13.09
CA THR A 83 -9.02 -13.80 -13.70
C THR A 83 -7.80 -13.86 -12.79
N ARG A 84 -7.79 -13.09 -11.70
CA ARG A 84 -6.69 -13.01 -10.74
C ARG A 84 -7.27 -12.89 -9.33
N PRO A 85 -7.48 -14.02 -8.63
CA PRO A 85 -8.14 -14.04 -7.33
C PRO A 85 -7.26 -13.51 -6.19
N SER A 86 -6.02 -13.10 -6.47
CA SER A 86 -5.11 -12.46 -5.51
C SER A 86 -4.94 -10.97 -5.75
N CYS A 87 -4.51 -10.25 -4.72
CA CYS A 87 -4.16 -8.83 -4.81
C CYS A 87 -2.81 -8.50 -4.14
N VAL A 88 -2.32 -7.31 -4.45
CA VAL A 88 -1.11 -6.72 -3.87
C VAL A 88 -1.54 -5.56 -2.98
N PHE A 89 -1.31 -5.69 -1.68
CA PHE A 89 -1.61 -4.64 -0.73
C PHE A 89 -0.43 -3.69 -0.58
N ARG A 90 -0.71 -2.46 -0.15
CA ARG A 90 0.32 -1.43 0.03
C ARG A 90 0.06 -0.63 1.30
N THR A 91 1.13 -0.34 2.04
CA THR A 91 1.09 0.51 3.21
C THR A 91 2.17 1.57 3.15
N LYS A 92 1.77 2.82 3.37
CA LYS A 92 2.69 3.93 3.62
C LYS A 92 3.19 3.80 5.06
N ALA A 93 4.45 3.43 5.23
CA ALA A 93 5.11 3.45 6.53
C ALA A 93 5.79 4.81 6.72
N ASN A 94 5.63 5.44 7.88
CA ASN A 94 6.34 6.69 8.16
C ASN A 94 7.87 6.48 8.20
N CYS A 95 8.35 5.38 8.78
CA CYS A 95 9.78 5.03 8.78
C CYS A 95 9.97 3.52 8.92
N LEU A 96 10.89 2.94 8.13
CA LEU A 96 11.30 1.53 8.23
C LEU A 96 12.63 1.35 8.99
N ARG A 97 13.14 2.43 9.62
CA ARG A 97 14.39 2.50 10.40
C ARG A 97 15.70 2.25 9.64
N VAL A 98 15.63 2.02 8.33
CA VAL A 98 16.81 1.92 7.45
C VAL A 98 17.05 3.29 6.81
N CYS A 99 17.70 4.19 7.55
CA CYS A 99 17.87 5.59 7.13
C CYS A 99 19.05 5.81 6.15
N CYS A 100 19.22 4.96 5.14
CA CYS A 100 20.33 5.04 4.18
C CYS A 100 19.84 4.67 2.77
N GLN A 101 20.16 5.50 1.77
CA GLN A 101 19.79 5.29 0.35
C GLN A 101 18.28 5.09 0.13
N GLY A 102 17.44 5.95 0.73
CA GLY A 102 15.98 5.87 0.60
C GLY A 102 15.44 6.35 -0.76
N PRO A 103 14.13 6.25 -1.00
CA PRO A 103 13.11 5.62 -0.15
C PRO A 103 13.34 4.11 0.00
N ILE A 104 12.99 3.56 1.17
CA ILE A 104 13.10 2.12 1.44
C ILE A 104 11.76 1.45 1.20
N LEU A 105 11.78 0.30 0.54
CA LEU A 105 10.62 -0.51 0.24
C LEU A 105 10.88 -1.97 0.63
N VAL A 106 9.90 -2.61 1.26
CA VAL A 106 9.94 -4.04 1.58
C VAL A 106 8.70 -4.74 1.05
N VAL A 107 8.88 -5.95 0.49
CA VAL A 107 7.80 -6.79 -0.03
C VAL A 107 7.71 -8.05 0.82
N TYR A 108 6.58 -8.23 1.50
CA TYR A 108 6.23 -9.49 2.17
C TYR A 108 5.24 -10.31 1.35
N PRO A 109 5.21 -11.64 1.50
CA PRO A 109 6.03 -12.48 2.39
C PRO A 109 7.46 -12.72 1.88
N ASP A 110 7.78 -12.25 0.67
CA ASP A 110 9.06 -12.48 -0.02
C ASP A 110 10.29 -12.01 0.80
N GLY A 111 10.11 -11.08 1.74
CA GLY A 111 11.18 -10.57 2.60
C GLY A 111 12.22 -9.78 1.82
N MET A 112 11.84 -9.20 0.68
CA MET A 112 12.72 -8.49 -0.23
C MET A 112 12.80 -7.02 0.14
N TRP A 113 14.00 -6.52 0.40
CA TRP A 113 14.27 -5.13 0.74
C TRP A 113 14.96 -4.40 -0.41
N TYR A 114 14.36 -3.29 -0.81
CA TYR A 114 14.84 -2.42 -1.89
C TYR A 114 15.19 -1.03 -1.35
N ARG A 115 16.29 -0.50 -1.89
CA ARG A 115 16.75 0.89 -1.71
C ARG A 115 16.41 1.72 -2.94
N GLN A 116 16.46 3.04 -2.81
CA GLN A 116 16.18 3.99 -3.89
C GLN A 116 14.87 3.67 -4.63
N ALA A 117 13.80 3.40 -3.90
CA ALA A 117 12.50 3.06 -4.48
C ALA A 117 11.82 4.29 -5.11
N THR A 118 12.43 4.85 -6.16
CA THR A 118 11.89 5.93 -7.02
C THR A 118 10.79 5.37 -7.93
N PRO A 119 10.01 6.22 -8.62
CA PRO A 119 9.00 5.75 -9.59
C PRO A 119 9.53 4.73 -10.62
N GLU A 120 10.72 4.95 -11.17
CA GLU A 120 11.34 4.08 -12.17
C GLU A 120 11.71 2.72 -11.58
N VAL A 121 12.27 2.72 -10.37
CA VAL A 121 12.63 1.50 -9.64
C VAL A 121 11.37 0.74 -9.21
N ILE A 122 10.33 1.45 -8.79
CA ILE A 122 9.03 0.86 -8.45
C ILE A 122 8.42 0.19 -9.69
N GLU A 123 8.48 0.80 -10.87
CA GLU A 123 7.98 0.15 -12.09
C GLU A 123 8.70 -1.17 -12.34
N ARG A 124 10.03 -1.20 -12.21
CA ARG A 124 10.81 -2.43 -12.33
C ARG A 124 10.39 -3.47 -11.28
N ILE A 125 10.23 -3.07 -10.02
CA ILE A 125 9.75 -3.97 -8.96
C ILE A 125 8.36 -4.52 -9.32
N LEU A 126 7.44 -3.71 -9.81
CA LEU A 126 6.09 -4.17 -10.17
C LEU A 126 6.11 -5.15 -11.35
N GLN A 127 6.84 -4.83 -12.43
CA GLN A 127 6.90 -5.68 -13.63
C GLN A 127 7.72 -6.95 -13.41
N GLU A 128 8.93 -6.80 -12.88
CA GLU A 128 9.88 -7.89 -12.75
C GLU A 128 9.55 -8.74 -11.52
N HIS A 129 9.40 -8.14 -10.35
CA HIS A 129 9.25 -8.89 -9.10
C HIS A 129 7.80 -9.28 -8.83
N ILE A 130 6.87 -8.32 -8.81
CA ILE A 130 5.48 -8.59 -8.42
C ILE A 130 4.74 -9.41 -9.49
N ILE A 131 4.90 -9.07 -10.78
CA ILE A 131 4.28 -9.79 -11.88
C ILE A 131 5.16 -10.95 -12.35
N GLY A 132 6.45 -10.69 -12.59
CA GLY A 132 7.38 -11.65 -13.18
C GLY A 132 8.05 -12.62 -12.22
N ASN A 133 7.87 -12.48 -10.90
CA ASN A 133 8.56 -13.25 -9.87
C ASN A 133 10.10 -13.24 -9.99
N ARG A 134 10.67 -12.14 -10.49
CA ARG A 134 12.12 -11.92 -10.64
C ARG A 134 12.57 -10.69 -9.87
N VAL A 135 13.60 -10.86 -9.05
CA VAL A 135 14.11 -9.79 -8.17
C VAL A 135 14.86 -8.74 -8.98
N VAL A 136 14.70 -7.48 -8.61
CA VAL A 136 15.50 -6.38 -9.17
C VAL A 136 16.81 -6.26 -8.39
N GLU A 137 17.74 -7.18 -8.65
CA GLU A 137 18.98 -7.36 -7.85
C GLU A 137 19.80 -6.09 -7.65
N GLU A 138 19.81 -5.19 -8.65
CA GLU A 138 20.50 -3.91 -8.60
C GLU A 138 20.09 -3.04 -7.40
N TYR A 139 18.80 -3.09 -7.02
CA TYR A 139 18.24 -2.30 -5.92
C TYR A 139 17.93 -3.14 -4.68
N ALA A 140 17.95 -4.48 -4.79
CA ALA A 140 17.77 -5.35 -3.64
C ALA A 140 19.05 -5.33 -2.78
N PHE A 141 18.90 -5.09 -1.47
CA PHE A 141 20.05 -5.10 -0.55
C PHE A 141 19.94 -6.17 0.54
N LEU A 142 18.77 -6.78 0.71
CA LEU A 142 18.56 -7.88 1.65
C LEU A 142 17.36 -8.72 1.21
N THR A 143 17.50 -10.04 1.37
CA THR A 143 16.39 -11.00 1.29
C THR A 143 16.32 -11.75 2.61
N HIS A 144 15.22 -11.57 3.33
CA HIS A 144 14.95 -12.29 4.56
C HIS A 144 13.43 -12.47 4.77
N PRO A 145 12.85 -13.56 4.25
CA PRO A 145 11.45 -13.90 4.52
C PRO A 145 11.23 -14.10 6.02
N LEU A 146 10.09 -13.67 6.54
CA LEU A 146 9.72 -13.97 7.91
C LEU A 146 9.48 -15.48 8.07
N PRO A 147 9.74 -16.06 9.25
CA PRO A 147 9.37 -17.44 9.55
C PRO A 147 7.88 -17.66 9.30
N LYS A 148 7.53 -18.84 8.78
CA LYS A 148 6.11 -19.23 8.67
C LYS A 148 5.47 -19.17 10.06
N PRO A 149 4.32 -18.48 10.23
CA PRO A 149 3.62 -18.48 11.50
C PRO A 149 3.33 -19.91 11.95
N ALA A 150 3.56 -20.19 13.23
CA ALA A 150 3.04 -21.40 13.85
C ALA A 150 1.50 -21.37 13.77
N ALA A 151 0.87 -22.55 13.78
CA ALA A 151 -0.59 -22.63 13.86
C ALA A 151 -1.06 -21.89 15.11
N MET A 152 -1.86 -20.83 14.93
CA MET A 152 -2.43 -20.07 16.03
C MET A 152 -3.66 -20.81 16.55
N VAL A 153 -3.70 -21.11 17.84
CA VAL A 153 -4.92 -21.62 18.50
C VAL A 153 -5.79 -20.40 18.81
N LYS A 154 -7.02 -20.37 18.29
CA LYS A 154 -8.02 -19.41 18.72
C LYS A 154 -8.75 -20.02 19.90
N GLU A 155 -8.69 -19.39 21.06
CA GLU A 155 -9.51 -19.78 22.20
C GLU A 155 -10.96 -19.42 21.87
N THR A 156 -11.80 -20.42 21.61
CA THR A 156 -13.24 -20.23 21.46
C THR A 156 -13.80 -20.05 22.86
N ALA A 157 -14.36 -18.87 23.12
CA ALA A 157 -15.15 -18.65 24.33
C ALA A 157 -16.47 -19.40 24.18
N ASP A 158 -16.46 -20.70 24.47
CA ASP A 158 -17.66 -21.46 24.77
C ASP A 158 -18.08 -21.08 26.20
N VAL A 159 -18.93 -20.07 26.32
CA VAL A 159 -19.65 -19.77 27.57
C VAL A 159 -21.01 -20.46 27.44
N GLU A 160 -21.17 -21.59 28.14
CA GLU A 160 -22.46 -22.25 28.40
C GLU A 160 -23.42 -21.35 29.20
#